data_AF-A0A1X0QMI2-F1
#
_entry.id   AF-A0A1X0QMI2-F1
#
_cell.length_a   1.000
_cell.length_b   1.000
_cell.length_c   1.000
_cell.angle_alpha   90.00
_cell.angle_beta   90.00
_cell.angle_gamma   90.00
#
_symmetry.space_group_name_H-M   'P 1'
#
loop_
_entity.id
_entity.type
_entity.pdbx_description
1 polymer ?
#
loop_
_entity_poly.entity_id
_entity_poly.type
_entity_poly.pdbx_seq_one_letter_code
_entity_poly.pdbx_strand_id
1 'polypeptide(L)'
;MVMNELQAIPTFQRLQSNSTVIDYIYVSNNIHHNLKDIHIICLHHKWPDHSVLYVSFVADRVPTGPGLWRANPIYVSHPALKPLFAVKITDLVYTLAANKH
;
A
#
# COMPACT_ATOMS: atom_id res chain seq x y z
N MET A 1 -10.69 14.98 -16.75
CA MET A 1 -10.56 14.67 -15.31
C MET A 1 -11.80 13.85 -14.96
N VAL A 2 -11.65 12.54 -14.76
CA VAL A 2 -12.81 11.69 -14.40
C VAL A 2 -13.13 12.01 -12.95
N MET A 3 -14.27 12.68 -12.70
CA MET A 3 -14.78 12.88 -11.34
C MET A 3 -15.12 11.51 -10.78
N ASN A 4 -14.37 11.06 -9.77
CA ASN A 4 -14.65 9.82 -9.08
C ASN A 4 -15.59 10.14 -7.90
N GLU A 5 -16.71 9.43 -7.77
CA GLU A 5 -17.72 9.60 -6.69
C GLU A 5 -17.09 9.62 -5.28
N LEU A 6 -15.90 9.02 -5.15
CA LEU A 6 -15.09 9.01 -3.93
C LEU A 6 -14.62 10.40 -3.46
N GLN A 7 -14.61 11.42 -4.33
CA GLN A 7 -14.20 12.79 -3.96
C GLN A 7 -15.13 13.46 -2.95
N ALA A 8 -16.35 12.95 -2.78
CA ALA A 8 -17.33 13.45 -1.83
C ALA A 8 -17.32 12.69 -0.48
N ILE A 9 -16.55 11.60 -0.37
CA ILE A 9 -16.51 10.78 0.84
C ILE A 9 -15.53 11.38 1.84
N PRO A 10 -15.96 11.75 3.06
CA PRO A 10 -15.07 12.27 4.08
C PRO A 10 -13.93 11.31 4.42
N THR A 11 -12.72 11.85 4.42
CA THR A 11 -11.50 11.12 4.80
C THR A 11 -11.07 11.44 6.22
N PHE A 12 -11.63 12.50 6.80
CA PHE A 12 -11.42 12.92 8.17
C PHE A 12 -12.77 13.16 8.84
N GLN A 13 -12.90 12.69 10.09
CA GLN A 13 -14.04 12.92 10.95
C GLN A 13 -13.59 13.02 12.41
N ARG A 14 -13.73 14.22 12.98
CA ARG A 14 -13.44 14.48 14.39
C ARG A 14 -14.72 14.92 15.09
N LEU A 15 -15.13 14.14 16.10
CA LEU A 15 -16.44 14.28 16.77
C LEU A 15 -17.61 14.06 15.77
N GLN A 16 -18.85 14.10 16.24
CA GLN A 16 -20.03 13.77 15.42
C GLN A 16 -20.40 14.83 14.37
N SER A 17 -19.76 16.01 14.36
CA SER A 17 -20.21 17.17 13.56
C SER A 17 -19.26 17.62 12.44
N ASN A 18 -17.97 17.25 12.49
CA ASN A 18 -16.99 17.79 11.56
C ASN A 18 -16.43 16.66 10.69
N SER A 19 -16.88 16.58 9.44
CA SER A 19 -16.36 15.67 8.43
C SER A 19 -15.82 16.45 7.23
N THR A 20 -14.61 16.11 6.78
CA THR A 20 -13.94 16.81 5.67
C THR A 20 -13.16 15.85 4.77
N VAL A 21 -12.91 16.28 3.53
CA VAL A 21 -12.07 15.56 2.56
C VAL A 21 -10.71 16.25 2.49
N ILE A 22 -9.72 15.71 3.19
CA ILE A 22 -8.38 16.34 3.30
C ILE A 22 -7.23 15.39 2.89
N ASP A 23 -7.53 14.11 2.67
CA ASP A 23 -6.55 13.11 2.27
C ASP A 23 -6.73 12.75 0.79
N TYR A 24 -5.62 12.72 0.04
CA TYR A 24 -5.64 12.50 -1.41
C TYR A 24 -4.48 11.59 -1.83
N ILE A 25 -4.73 10.69 -2.78
CA ILE A 25 -3.70 9.92 -3.47
C ILE A 25 -3.70 10.36 -4.94
N TYR A 26 -2.59 10.95 -5.38
CA TYR A 26 -2.41 11.34 -6.78
C TYR A 26 -1.65 10.26 -7.54
N VAL A 27 -2.12 9.99 -8.74
CA VAL A 27 -1.61 8.93 -9.62
C VAL A 27 -1.30 9.54 -10.96
N SER A 28 -0.12 9.25 -11.50
CA SER A 28 0.26 9.74 -12.83
C SER A 28 -0.60 9.08 -13.91
N ASN A 29 -0.98 9.85 -14.93
CA ASN A 29 -1.89 9.39 -15.98
C ASN A 29 -1.33 8.19 -16.76
N ASN A 30 0.00 8.04 -16.81
CA ASN A 30 0.67 6.93 -17.48
C ASN A 30 0.44 5.56 -16.82
N ILE A 31 0.15 5.50 -15.51
CA ILE A 31 -0.11 4.25 -14.77
C ILE A 31 -1.60 4.05 -14.46
N HIS A 32 -2.46 4.96 -14.95
CA HIS A 32 -3.91 4.88 -14.72
C HIS A 32 -4.52 3.58 -15.29
N HIS A 33 -3.97 3.07 -16.39
CA HIS A 33 -4.44 1.81 -16.99
C HIS A 33 -4.14 0.57 -16.13
N ASN A 34 -3.19 0.66 -15.21
CA ASN A 34 -2.88 -0.40 -14.24
C ASN A 34 -3.76 -0.33 -13.00
N LEU A 35 -4.59 0.71 -12.83
CA LEU A 35 -5.43 0.87 -11.66
C LEU A 35 -6.48 -0.25 -11.62
N LYS A 36 -6.44 -1.06 -10.58
CA LYS A 36 -7.36 -2.18 -10.36
C LYS A 36 -8.54 -1.78 -9.48
N ASP A 37 -8.26 -1.06 -8.40
CA ASP A 37 -9.26 -0.74 -7.39
C ASP A 37 -8.89 0.52 -6.60
N ILE A 38 -9.91 1.26 -6.15
CA ILE A 38 -9.80 2.38 -5.22
C ILE A 38 -10.94 2.27 -4.23
N HIS A 39 -10.63 2.32 -2.93
CA HIS A 39 -11.65 2.37 -1.90
C HIS A 39 -11.18 3.13 -0.67
N ILE A 40 -12.15 3.57 0.14
CA ILE A 40 -11.94 4.28 1.40
C ILE A 40 -12.47 3.39 2.51
N ILE A 41 -11.64 3.11 3.51
CA ILE A 41 -12.00 2.33 4.69
C ILE A 41 -12.18 3.28 5.86
N CYS A 42 -13.43 3.52 6.24
CA CYS A 42 -13.76 4.24 7.47
C CYS A 42 -13.49 3.32 8.66
N LEU A 43 -12.50 3.66 9.47
CA LEU A 43 -12.18 2.91 10.68
C LEU A 43 -13.16 3.24 11.81
N HIS A 44 -13.25 2.36 12.81
CA HIS A 44 -14.11 2.58 13.96
C HIS A 44 -13.71 3.88 14.69
N HIS A 45 -14.68 4.74 15.01
CA HIS A 45 -14.53 6.07 15.63
C HIS A 45 -13.73 6.14 16.96
N LYS A 46 -13.30 5.00 17.52
CA LYS A 46 -12.47 4.92 18.74
C LYS A 46 -10.98 4.88 18.43
N TRP A 47 -10.61 4.80 17.15
CA TRP A 47 -9.24 4.73 16.66
C TRP A 47 -8.84 6.11 16.10
N PRO A 48 -8.31 6.30 14.86
CA PRO A 48 -8.04 7.65 14.37
C PRO A 48 -9.31 8.32 13.84
N ASP A 49 -9.25 9.64 13.79
CA ASP A 49 -10.19 10.53 13.12
C ASP A 49 -10.01 10.54 11.59
N HIS A 50 -9.15 9.69 11.02
CA HIS A 50 -8.95 9.55 9.58
C HIS A 50 -9.36 8.17 9.05
N SER A 51 -9.94 8.16 7.86
CA SER A 51 -10.18 6.98 7.03
C SER A 51 -8.88 6.56 6.33
N VAL A 52 -8.77 5.27 6.03
CA VAL A 52 -7.66 4.74 5.24
C VAL A 52 -8.03 4.79 3.77
N LEU A 53 -7.21 5.45 2.96
CA LEU A 53 -7.34 5.46 1.50
C LEU A 53 -6.51 4.32 0.91
N TYR A 54 -7.13 3.56 0.03
CA TYR A 54 -6.48 2.44 -0.63
C TYR A 54 -6.51 2.63 -2.14
N VAL A 55 -5.37 2.36 -2.78
CA VAL A 55 -5.22 2.28 -4.23
C VAL A 55 -4.50 0.99 -4.56
N SER A 56 -5.04 0.24 -5.51
CA SER A 56 -4.49 -1.03 -5.94
C SER A 56 -4.15 -0.97 -7.41
N PHE A 57 -2.92 -1.35 -7.75
CA PHE A 57 -2.45 -1.42 -9.14
C PHE A 57 -2.10 -2.85 -9.52
N VAL A 58 -2.35 -3.20 -10.77
CA VAL A 58 -1.71 -4.35 -11.42
C VAL A 58 -0.28 -3.95 -11.75
N ALA A 59 0.67 -4.43 -10.95
CA ALA A 59 2.07 -4.31 -11.30
C ALA A 59 2.34 -5.17 -12.55
N ASP A 60 2.96 -4.59 -13.57
CA ASP A 60 3.60 -5.37 -14.63
C ASP A 60 4.75 -6.20 -14.05
N ARG A 61 5.45 -6.97 -14.89
CA ARG A 61 6.67 -7.68 -14.47
C ARG A 61 7.76 -6.68 -14.07
N VAL A 62 7.69 -6.17 -12.85
CA VAL A 62 8.72 -5.35 -12.24
C VAL A 62 9.89 -6.28 -11.92
N PRO A 63 11.14 -5.88 -12.18
CA PRO A 63 12.29 -6.61 -11.70
C PRO A 63 12.12 -6.87 -10.20
N THR A 64 12.11 -8.13 -9.80
CA THR A 64 12.27 -8.52 -8.40
C THR A 64 13.75 -8.84 -8.21
N GLY A 65 14.40 -8.16 -7.27
CA GLY A 65 15.83 -8.33 -7.07
C GLY A 65 16.40 -7.48 -5.93
N PRO A 66 17.67 -7.71 -5.57
CA PRO A 66 18.38 -6.91 -4.58
C PRO A 66 18.26 -5.41 -4.90
N GLY A 67 17.80 -4.60 -3.94
CA GLY A 67 17.57 -3.16 -4.11
C GLY A 67 16.13 -2.74 -4.40
N LEU A 68 15.23 -3.67 -4.72
CA LEU A 68 13.80 -3.40 -4.95
C LEU A 68 12.89 -3.81 -3.78
N TRP A 69 13.42 -4.52 -2.79
CA TRP A 69 12.72 -4.75 -1.53
C TRP A 69 12.92 -3.56 -0.59
N ARG A 70 11.85 -2.79 -0.36
CA ARG A 70 11.77 -1.89 0.79
C ARG A 70 11.29 -2.67 2.00
N ALA A 71 12.10 -3.63 2.45
CA ALA A 71 11.91 -4.13 3.80
C ALA A 71 12.07 -2.94 4.75
N ASN A 72 11.10 -2.72 5.64
CA ASN A 72 11.11 -1.60 6.56
C ASN A 72 12.48 -1.58 7.29
N PRO A 73 13.29 -0.51 7.15
CA PRO A 73 14.65 -0.47 7.71
C PRO A 73 14.69 -0.73 9.23
N ILE A 74 13.60 -0.39 9.93
CA ILE A 74 13.43 -0.65 11.36
C ILE A 74 13.32 -2.16 11.62
N TYR A 75 12.55 -2.89 10.81
CA TYR A 75 12.38 -4.34 10.98
C TYR A 75 13.59 -5.12 10.50
N VAL A 76 14.26 -4.67 9.44
CA VAL A 76 15.51 -5.28 8.94
C VAL A 76 16.63 -5.18 9.97
N SER A 77 16.67 -4.07 10.73
CA SER A 77 17.66 -3.86 11.79
C SER A 77 17.27 -4.47 13.14
N HIS A 78 16.03 -4.95 13.30
CA HIS A 78 15.56 -5.53 14.56
C HIS A 78 16.24 -6.89 14.84
N PRO A 79 16.92 -7.07 15.99
CA PRO A 79 17.77 -8.26 16.26
C PRO A 79 17.03 -9.59 16.13
N ALA A 80 15.79 -9.66 16.62
CA ALA A 80 14.98 -10.88 16.57
C ALA A 80 14.39 -11.18 15.19
N LEU A 81 14.20 -10.17 14.34
CA LEU A 81 13.55 -10.33 13.04
C LEU A 81 14.55 -10.55 11.91
N LYS A 82 15.77 -10.03 12.06
CA LYS A 82 16.86 -10.20 11.11
C LYS A 82 17.11 -11.66 10.67
N PRO A 83 17.19 -12.66 11.56
CA PRO A 83 17.36 -14.05 11.12
C PRO A 83 16.14 -14.58 10.35
N LEU A 84 14.93 -14.17 10.72
CA LEU A 84 13.70 -14.57 10.03
C LEU A 84 13.62 -14.00 8.62
N PHE A 85 14.03 -12.73 8.44
CA PHE A 85 14.12 -12.10 7.12
C PHE A 85 15.15 -12.81 6.24
N ALA A 86 16.32 -13.17 6.78
CA ALA A 86 17.34 -13.88 6.02
C ALA A 86 16.82 -15.22 5.46
N VAL A 87 16.15 -16.02 6.29
CA VAL A 87 15.54 -17.29 5.85
C VAL A 87 14.47 -17.06 4.79
N LYS A 88 13.51 -16.16 5.05
CA LYS A 88 12.42 -15.84 4.13
C LYS A 88 12.91 -15.33 2.77
N ILE A 89 13.94 -14.47 2.76
CA ILE A 89 14.55 -13.96 1.52
C ILE A 89 15.23 -15.09 0.78
N THR A 90 15.97 -15.94 1.48
CA THR A 90 16.68 -17.08 0.87
C THR A 90 15.69 -18.02 0.19
N ASP A 91 14.63 -18.42 0.89
CA ASP A 91 13.57 -19.27 0.35
C ASP A 91 12.88 -18.64 -0.87
N LEU A 92 12.60 -17.33 -0.81
CA LEU A 92 12.00 -16.59 -1.92
C LEU A 92 12.91 -16.60 -3.15
N VAL A 93 14.21 -16.34 -2.98
CA VAL A 93 15.19 -16.33 -4.08
C VAL A 93 15.27 -17.71 -4.75
N TYR A 94 15.31 -18.79 -3.96
CA TYR A 94 15.31 -20.15 -4.51
C TYR A 94 14.01 -20.49 -5.23
N THR A 95 12.86 -20.11 -4.66
CA THR A 95 11.54 -20.35 -5.28
C THR A 95 11.41 -19.61 -6.60
N LEU A 96 11.85 -18.36 -6.67
CA LEU A 96 11.82 -17.56 -7.91
C LEU A 96 12.79 -18.10 -8.97
N ALA A 97 13.94 -18.65 -8.57
CA ALA A 97 14.87 -19.29 -9.48
C ALA A 97 14.31 -20.60 -10.07
N ALA A 98 13.58 -21.39 -9.26
CA ALA A 98 12.96 -22.64 -9.69
C ALA A 98 11.79 -22.44 -10.65
N ASN A 99 11.08 -21.31 -10.57
CA ASN A 99 9.90 -21.01 -11.38
C ASN A 99 10.22 -20.30 -12.73
N LYS A 100 11.47 -20.35 -13.20
CA LYS A 100 11.91 -19.75 -14.48
C LYS A 100 11.70 -20.64 -15.72
N HIS A 101 10.70 -21.49 -15.72
CA HIS A 101 10.29 -22.31 -16.88
C HIS A 101 8.97 -21.83 -17.48
#